data_AF-A0A3C0K3S8-F1
#
_entry.id   AF-A0A3C0K3S8-F1
#
_cell.length_a   1.000
_cell.length_b   1.000
_cell.length_c   1.000
_cell.angle_alpha   90.00
_cell.angle_beta   90.00
_cell.angle_gamma   90.00
#
_symmetry.space_group_name_H-M   'P 1'
#
loop_
_entity.id
_entity.type
_entity.pdbx_description
1 polymer ?
#
loop_
_entity_poly.entity_id
_entity_poly.type
_entity_poly.pdbx_seq_one_letter_code
_entity_poly.pdbx_strand_id
1 'polypeptide(L)'
;MKKISIIIVMLLLVVSTGCQQVDQQADMQEPAASENSDNNSADGNRLKVLATTTIVGDVVAQVGGDAIDLEVLLPVGVDPHGFNPTPEDVAKMADADLVFANGLGFEEFLEPMIANSLSADKVFELSDGIVVIEGEEHHD
;
A
#
# COMPACT_ATOMS: atom_id res chain seq x y z
N MET A 1 -24.64 17.50 -59.20
CA MET A 1 -24.70 17.39 -57.73
C MET A 1 -24.39 15.99 -57.20
N LYS A 2 -24.80 14.90 -57.87
CA LYS A 2 -24.42 13.51 -57.50
C LYS A 2 -22.92 13.16 -57.70
N LYS A 3 -22.16 14.01 -58.41
CA LYS A 3 -20.72 13.83 -58.70
C LYS A 3 -19.81 14.37 -57.59
N ILE A 4 -20.33 15.26 -56.73
CA ILE A 4 -19.59 15.85 -55.60
C ILE A 4 -19.53 14.86 -54.41
N SER A 5 -20.55 14.00 -54.27
CA SER A 5 -20.59 12.97 -53.22
C SER A 5 -19.60 11.82 -53.46
N ILE A 6 -19.18 11.57 -54.72
CA ILE A 6 -18.17 10.55 -55.05
C ILE A 6 -16.75 11.08 -54.79
N ILE A 7 -16.54 12.39 -54.96
CA ILE A 7 -15.23 13.03 -54.73
C ILE A 7 -14.87 13.08 -53.24
N ILE A 8 -15.85 13.19 -52.34
CA ILE A 8 -15.61 13.18 -50.89
C ILE A 8 -15.32 11.77 -50.37
N VAL A 9 -15.85 10.71 -51.01
CA VAL A 9 -15.54 9.31 -50.67
C VAL A 9 -14.19 8.86 -51.25
N MET A 10 -13.68 9.53 -52.28
CA MET A 10 -12.32 9.31 -52.83
C MET A 10 -11.23 10.12 -52.12
N LEU A 11 -11.57 11.06 -51.24
CA LEU A 11 -10.63 11.74 -50.34
C LEU A 11 -10.26 10.88 -49.11
N LEU A 12 -10.85 9.68 -48.99
CA LEU A 12 -10.67 8.70 -47.92
C LEU A 12 -9.70 7.56 -48.28
N LEU A 13 -8.89 7.71 -49.36
CA LEU A 13 -8.00 6.66 -49.89
C LEU A 13 -6.57 7.12 -50.22
N VAL A 14 -6.02 8.12 -49.53
CA VAL A 14 -4.58 8.45 -49.63
C VAL A 14 -3.86 7.92 -48.38
N VAL A 15 -3.60 6.61 -48.40
CA VAL A 15 -2.48 6.04 -47.66
C VAL A 15 -1.24 6.34 -48.49
N SER A 16 -0.42 7.29 -48.06
CA SER A 16 0.96 7.41 -48.54
C SER A 16 1.89 7.41 -47.34
N THR A 17 2.53 6.26 -47.16
CA THR A 17 3.77 6.06 -46.43
C THR A 17 4.74 7.22 -46.68
N GLY A 18 5.12 7.89 -45.60
CA GLY A 18 6.18 8.88 -45.59
C GLY A 18 7.03 8.70 -44.33
N CYS A 19 8.02 7.82 -44.38
CA CYS A 19 9.15 7.90 -43.46
C CYS A 19 10.08 8.99 -43.99
N GLN A 20 10.10 10.16 -43.34
CA GLN A 20 11.15 11.15 -43.54
C GLN A 20 11.84 11.36 -42.19
N GLN A 21 13.01 10.75 -42.06
CA GLN A 21 13.92 10.90 -40.93
C GLN A 21 14.81 12.11 -41.23
N VAL A 22 14.74 13.12 -40.37
CA VAL A 22 15.72 14.20 -40.28
C VAL A 22 16.27 14.15 -38.87
N ASP A 23 17.51 13.68 -38.75
CA ASP A 23 18.31 13.75 -37.55
C ASP A 23 18.69 15.21 -37.25
N GLN A 24 18.38 15.69 -36.05
CA GLN A 24 19.13 16.72 -35.31
C GLN A 24 18.70 16.62 -33.83
N GLN A 25 19.31 15.71 -33.08
CA GLN A 25 20.48 15.97 -32.22
C GLN A 25 20.19 16.85 -31.00
N ALA A 26 20.10 16.15 -29.86
CA ALA A 26 20.55 16.54 -28.53
C ALA A 26 20.00 17.84 -27.95
N ASP A 27 18.92 17.70 -27.17
CA ASP A 27 18.90 18.33 -25.86
C ASP A 27 18.31 17.37 -24.82
N MET A 28 18.76 17.54 -23.58
CA MET A 28 18.80 16.54 -22.52
C MET A 28 17.42 16.29 -21.88
N GLN A 29 16.82 15.13 -22.14
CA GLN A 29 15.82 14.55 -21.24
C GLN A 29 15.96 13.02 -21.25
N GLU A 30 16.50 12.47 -20.16
CA GLU A 30 16.54 11.03 -19.92
C GLU A 30 15.12 10.52 -19.61
N PRO A 31 14.69 9.37 -20.16
CA PRO A 31 13.33 8.88 -20.08
C PRO A 31 13.17 7.90 -18.92
N ALA A 32 12.17 8.12 -18.08
CA ALA A 32 11.51 7.04 -17.37
C ALA A 32 10.03 7.15 -17.66
N ALA A 33 9.49 6.04 -18.13
CA ALA A 33 8.15 5.84 -18.61
C ALA A 33 7.10 6.62 -17.78
N SER A 34 6.36 7.46 -18.49
CA SER A 34 4.99 7.75 -18.11
C SER A 34 4.22 6.45 -18.24
N GLU A 35 4.29 5.61 -17.22
CA GLU A 35 3.25 4.62 -17.00
C GLU A 35 1.99 5.44 -16.74
N ASN A 36 1.07 5.38 -17.70
CA ASN A 36 -0.33 5.58 -17.43
C ASN A 36 -0.66 4.59 -16.30
N SER A 37 -0.56 5.05 -15.06
CA SER A 37 -1.41 4.52 -14.00
C SER A 37 -2.83 4.92 -14.38
N ASP A 38 -3.39 4.18 -15.32
CA ASP A 38 -4.77 3.76 -15.24
C ASP A 38 -4.87 3.05 -13.88
N ASN A 39 -4.96 3.85 -12.81
CA ASN A 39 -5.57 3.45 -11.56
C ASN A 39 -7.05 3.28 -11.91
N ASN A 40 -7.32 2.22 -12.66
CA ASN A 40 -8.52 1.45 -12.57
C ASN A 40 -8.59 1.11 -11.08
N SER A 41 -9.22 2.00 -10.30
CA SER A 41 -9.75 1.71 -9.00
C SER A 41 -10.55 0.44 -9.20
N ALA A 42 -9.89 -0.69 -8.97
CA ALA A 42 -10.56 -1.95 -8.90
C ALA A 42 -11.55 -1.73 -7.76
N ASP A 43 -12.83 -1.69 -8.11
CA ASP A 43 -13.97 -1.81 -7.20
C ASP A 43 -13.96 -3.21 -6.54
N GLY A 44 -12.80 -3.62 -6.05
CA GLY A 44 -12.55 -4.78 -5.22
C GLY A 44 -12.22 -4.23 -3.84
N ASN A 45 -13.09 -4.55 -2.88
CA ASN A 45 -13.01 -4.11 -1.50
C ASN A 45 -11.61 -4.43 -0.92
N ARG A 46 -10.71 -3.43 -0.84
CA ARG A 46 -9.38 -3.58 -0.23
C ARG A 46 -9.54 -3.92 1.24
N LEU A 47 -8.70 -4.80 1.75
CA LEU A 47 -8.72 -5.14 3.18
C LEU A 47 -8.20 -3.96 3.98
N LYS A 48 -8.92 -3.55 5.02
CA LYS A 48 -8.42 -2.58 5.99
C LYS A 48 -7.44 -3.27 6.92
N VAL A 49 -6.19 -2.84 6.89
CA VAL A 49 -5.12 -3.45 7.66
C VAL A 49 -4.53 -2.41 8.60
N LEU A 50 -4.39 -2.77 9.86
CA LEU A 50 -3.69 -1.96 10.85
C LEU A 50 -2.37 -2.64 11.22
N ALA A 51 -1.25 -1.94 11.07
CA ALA A 51 0.04 -2.36 11.62
C ALA A 51 0.34 -1.58 12.91
N THR A 52 0.86 -2.24 13.94
CA THR A 52 1.18 -1.59 15.21
C THR A 52 2.29 -0.55 15.05
N THR A 53 3.41 -0.93 14.47
CA THR A 53 4.60 -0.08 14.33
C THR A 53 4.95 0.17 12.88
N THR A 54 5.76 1.19 12.64
CA THR A 54 6.24 1.53 11.29
C THR A 54 7.06 0.41 10.64
N ILE A 55 7.81 -0.37 11.43
CA ILE A 55 8.59 -1.51 10.93
C ILE A 55 7.65 -2.62 10.49
N VAL A 56 6.64 -2.95 11.30
CA VAL A 56 5.62 -3.93 10.93
C VAL A 56 4.86 -3.45 9.69
N GLY A 57 4.50 -2.17 9.65
CA GLY A 57 3.84 -1.54 8.50
C GLY A 57 4.64 -1.65 7.21
N ASP A 58 5.95 -1.45 7.25
CA ASP A 58 6.81 -1.61 6.07
C ASP A 58 6.78 -3.05 5.52
N VAL A 59 6.92 -4.06 6.40
CA VAL A 59 6.84 -5.47 6.02
C VAL A 59 5.47 -5.81 5.41
N VAL A 60 4.39 -5.35 6.06
CA VAL A 60 3.02 -5.59 5.61
C VAL A 60 2.75 -4.89 4.27
N ALA A 61 3.25 -3.68 4.06
CA ALA A 61 3.11 -2.95 2.80
C ALA A 61 3.81 -3.67 1.64
N GLN A 62 5.02 -4.20 1.87
CA GLN A 62 5.77 -4.95 0.86
C GLN A 62 5.04 -6.22 0.40
N VAL A 63 4.25 -6.85 1.28
CA VAL A 63 3.48 -8.07 0.96
C VAL A 63 2.10 -7.74 0.38
N GLY A 64 1.38 -6.82 1.02
CA GLY A 64 -0.01 -6.51 0.70
C GLY A 64 -0.17 -5.60 -0.52
N GLY A 65 0.77 -4.70 -0.78
CA GLY A 65 0.78 -3.79 -1.93
C GLY A 65 -0.60 -3.15 -2.19
N ASP A 66 -1.06 -3.26 -3.44
CA ASP A 66 -2.33 -2.69 -3.88
C ASP A 66 -3.59 -3.47 -3.44
N ALA A 67 -3.46 -4.53 -2.62
CA ALA A 67 -4.59 -5.30 -2.13
C ALA A 67 -5.16 -4.78 -0.80
N ILE A 68 -4.41 -3.93 -0.08
CA ILE A 68 -4.74 -3.51 1.29
C ILE A 68 -4.83 -2.00 1.42
N ASP A 69 -5.66 -1.52 2.34
CA ASP A 69 -5.63 -0.16 2.85
C ASP A 69 -4.93 -0.20 4.21
N LEU A 70 -3.67 0.26 4.26
CA LEU A 70 -2.79 0.08 5.42
C LEU A 70 -2.70 1.37 6.23
N GLU A 71 -3.08 1.29 7.50
CA GLU A 71 -2.79 2.29 8.52
C GLU A 71 -1.71 1.79 9.49
N VAL A 72 -0.93 2.71 10.04
CA VAL A 72 0.07 2.42 11.09
C VAL A 72 -0.35 3.13 12.36
N LEU A 73 -0.46 2.36 13.45
CA LEU A 73 -0.96 2.85 14.73
C LEU A 73 0.04 3.80 15.42
N LEU A 74 1.30 3.40 15.52
CA LEU A 74 2.35 4.20 16.15
C LEU A 74 3.06 5.06 15.10
N PRO A 75 3.00 6.41 15.22
CA PRO A 75 3.77 7.30 14.37
C PRO A 75 5.28 7.07 14.49
N VAL A 76 6.02 7.52 13.48
CA VAL A 76 7.49 7.50 13.49
C VAL A 76 8.03 8.19 14.76
N GLY A 77 8.95 7.51 15.45
CA GLY A 77 9.63 8.04 16.63
C GLY A 77 8.85 7.89 17.95
N VAL A 78 7.66 7.28 17.92
CA VAL A 78 6.92 6.92 19.14
C VAL A 78 7.45 5.60 19.70
N ASP A 79 7.74 5.58 21.00
CA ASP A 79 8.16 4.39 21.73
C ASP A 79 6.95 3.50 22.05
N PRO A 80 6.95 2.21 21.62
CA PRO A 80 5.85 1.29 21.90
C PRO A 80 5.67 0.93 23.38
N HIS A 81 6.73 0.97 24.18
CA HIS A 81 6.65 0.64 25.61
C HIS A 81 5.99 1.76 26.44
N GLY A 82 6.06 3.01 25.96
CA GLY A 82 5.40 4.16 26.57
C GLY A 82 4.07 4.55 25.90
N PHE A 83 3.62 3.83 24.88
CA PHE A 83 2.44 4.22 24.11
C PHE A 83 1.15 3.95 24.90
N ASN A 84 0.29 4.97 24.98
CA ASN A 84 -1.02 4.86 25.60
C ASN A 84 -2.12 5.15 24.56
N PRO A 85 -2.86 4.12 24.11
CA PRO A 85 -3.87 4.27 23.06
C PRO A 85 -4.97 5.27 23.43
N THR A 86 -5.37 6.08 22.45
CA THR A 86 -6.52 6.96 22.55
C THR A 86 -7.82 6.22 22.18
N PRO A 87 -9.00 6.77 22.49
CA PRO A 87 -10.26 6.20 22.00
C PRO A 87 -10.34 6.12 20.47
N GLU A 88 -9.69 7.05 19.76
CA GLU A 88 -9.62 7.03 18.29
C GLU A 88 -8.80 5.83 17.79
N ASP A 89 -7.70 5.52 18.46
CA ASP A 89 -6.85 4.37 18.14
C ASP A 89 -7.62 3.05 18.31
N VAL A 90 -8.42 2.95 19.38
CA VAL A 90 -9.30 1.80 19.62
C VAL A 90 -10.35 1.67 18.51
N ALA A 91 -10.90 2.79 18.04
CA ALA A 91 -11.86 2.81 16.94
C ALA A 91 -11.23 2.36 15.60
N LYS A 92 -10.02 2.85 15.28
CA LYS A 92 -9.25 2.39 14.10
C LYS A 92 -9.05 0.88 14.13
N MET A 93 -8.70 0.37 15.30
CA MET A 93 -8.47 -1.05 15.48
C MET A 93 -9.76 -1.89 15.36
N ALA A 94 -10.89 -1.38 15.87
CA ALA A 94 -12.19 -2.02 15.71
C ALA A 94 -12.68 -2.07 14.25
N ASP A 95 -12.31 -1.06 13.45
CA ASP A 95 -12.68 -0.95 12.04
C ASP A 95 -11.78 -1.79 11.10
N ALA A 96 -10.67 -2.33 11.61
CA ALA A 96 -9.73 -3.11 10.81
C ALA A 96 -10.24 -4.54 10.50
N ASP A 97 -9.93 -5.03 9.30
CA ASP A 97 -10.15 -6.42 8.92
C ASP A 97 -9.07 -7.32 9.51
N LEU A 98 -7.82 -6.83 9.52
CA LEU A 98 -6.63 -7.53 10.03
C LEU A 98 -5.75 -6.55 10.82
N VAL A 99 -5.12 -7.05 11.88
CA VAL A 99 -4.12 -6.33 12.66
C VAL A 99 -2.81 -7.12 12.66
N PHE A 100 -1.70 -6.45 12.36
CA PHE A 100 -0.36 -7.05 12.44
C PHE A 100 0.45 -6.39 13.54
N ALA A 101 1.07 -7.21 14.39
CA ALA A 101 1.91 -6.80 15.50
C ALA A 101 3.29 -7.44 15.42
N ASN A 102 4.28 -6.89 16.14
CA ASN A 102 5.57 -7.54 16.28
C ASN A 102 5.43 -8.87 17.03
N GLY A 103 4.69 -8.85 18.15
CA GLY A 103 4.56 -9.98 19.06
C GLY A 103 5.63 -10.01 20.13
N LEU A 104 5.71 -11.12 20.89
CA LEU A 104 6.61 -11.31 22.03
C LEU A 104 6.44 -10.28 23.16
N GLY A 105 5.24 -9.70 23.30
CA GLY A 105 4.94 -8.69 24.32
C GLY A 105 5.55 -7.32 24.05
N PHE A 106 6.03 -7.04 22.84
CA PHE A 106 6.61 -5.74 22.50
C PHE A 106 5.60 -4.59 22.60
N GLU A 107 4.37 -4.81 22.13
CA GLU A 107 3.26 -3.88 22.23
C GLU A 107 2.35 -4.20 23.42
N GLU A 108 2.79 -3.92 24.65
CA GLU A 108 2.04 -4.23 25.89
C GLU A 108 0.62 -3.64 25.91
N PHE A 109 0.42 -2.51 25.24
CA PHE A 109 -0.90 -1.88 25.13
C PHE A 109 -1.90 -2.68 24.29
N LEU A 110 -1.45 -3.65 23.48
CA LEU A 110 -2.30 -4.31 22.49
C LEU A 110 -3.31 -5.26 23.13
N GLU A 111 -2.93 -6.01 24.17
CA GLU A 111 -3.84 -6.93 24.88
C GLU A 111 -5.12 -6.24 25.40
N PRO A 112 -5.04 -5.16 26.20
CA PRO A 112 -6.24 -4.48 26.66
C PRO A 112 -7.01 -3.84 25.49
N MET A 113 -6.32 -3.44 24.43
CA MET A 113 -6.95 -2.86 23.26
C MET A 113 -7.78 -3.89 22.48
N ILE A 114 -7.26 -5.12 22.29
CA ILE A 114 -7.94 -6.24 21.64
C ILE A 114 -9.23 -6.57 22.39
N ALA A 115 -9.15 -6.67 23.72
CA ALA A 115 -10.30 -6.96 24.57
C ALA A 115 -11.48 -5.97 24.41
N ASN A 116 -11.22 -4.77 23.87
CA ASN A 116 -12.19 -3.69 23.75
C ASN A 116 -12.60 -3.33 22.31
N SER A 117 -12.01 -3.94 21.27
CA SER A 117 -12.18 -3.45 19.88
C SER A 117 -12.46 -4.52 18.83
N LEU A 118 -11.77 -5.66 18.85
CA LEU A 118 -11.95 -6.71 17.86
C LEU A 118 -11.69 -8.12 18.41
N SER A 119 -12.00 -9.13 17.61
CA SER A 119 -11.73 -10.52 17.95
C SER A 119 -10.26 -10.88 17.72
N ALA A 120 -9.65 -11.59 18.68
CA ALA A 120 -8.21 -11.92 18.65
C ALA A 120 -7.78 -12.74 17.43
N ASP A 121 -8.70 -13.43 16.75
CA ASP A 121 -8.46 -14.21 15.53
C ASP A 121 -8.13 -13.37 14.29
N LYS A 122 -8.22 -12.03 14.39
CA LYS A 122 -7.77 -11.11 13.34
C LYS A 122 -6.43 -10.44 13.65
N VAL A 123 -5.79 -10.79 14.75
CA VAL A 123 -4.46 -10.27 15.13
C VAL A 123 -3.40 -11.31 14.80
N PHE A 124 -2.37 -10.88 14.08
CA PHE A 124 -1.27 -11.73 13.62
C PHE A 124 0.06 -11.16 14.10
N GLU A 125 0.85 -12.00 14.78
CA GLU A 125 2.17 -11.63 15.24
C GLU A 125 3.23 -12.02 14.20
N LEU A 126 4.10 -11.08 13.85
CA LEU A 126 5.20 -11.32 12.92
C LEU A 126 6.26 -12.24 13.52
N SER A 127 6.33 -12.34 14.85
CA SER A 127 7.23 -13.24 15.56
C SER A 127 6.81 -14.72 15.53
N ASP A 128 5.60 -15.04 15.05
CA ASP A 128 5.11 -16.40 15.02
C ASP A 128 6.04 -17.32 14.22
N GLY A 129 6.54 -18.37 14.87
CA GLY A 129 7.46 -19.34 14.27
C GLY A 129 8.94 -18.94 14.28
N ILE A 130 9.31 -17.81 14.90
CA ILE A 130 10.71 -17.40 15.05
C ILE A 130 11.36 -18.11 16.26
N VAL A 131 12.64 -18.49 16.11
CA VAL A 131 13.46 -18.95 17.25
C VAL A 131 13.85 -17.75 18.09
N VAL A 132 13.28 -17.65 19.28
CA VAL A 132 13.50 -16.54 20.22
C VAL A 132 14.83 -16.70 20.94
N ILE A 133 15.50 -15.58 21.19
CA ILE A 133 16.66 -15.49 22.08
C ILE A 133 16.16 -14.98 23.44
N GLU A 134 16.46 -15.70 24.51
CA GLU A 134 16.09 -15.25 25.86
C GLU A 134 16.92 -14.01 26.25
N GLY A 135 16.25 -13.00 26.80
CA GLY A 135 16.92 -11.85 27.40
C GLY A 135 17.60 -12.25 28.70
N GLU A 136 18.78 -11.70 28.99
CA GLU A 136 19.41 -11.86 30.30
C GLU A 136 18.59 -11.08 31.33
N GLU A 137 18.03 -11.77 32.33
CA GLU A 137 17.36 -11.13 33.46
C GLU A 137 18.41 -10.37 34.30
N HIS A 138 18.52 -9.07 34.08
CA HIS A 138 19.22 -8.18 35.00
C HIS A 138 18.36 -8.00 36.26
N HIS A 139 18.54 -8.91 37.22
CA HIS A 139 18.09 -8.70 38.61
C HIS A 139 19.01 -7.67 39.26
N ASP A 140 18.50 -6.45 39.46
CA ASP A 140 19.08 -5.44 40.36
C ASP A 140 18.83 -5.80 41.84
#